data_AF-A0A349WH27-F1
#
_entry.id   AF-A0A349WH27-F1
#
_cell.length_a   1.000
_cell.length_b   1.000
_cell.length_c   1.000
_cell.angle_alpha   90.00
_cell.angle_beta   90.00
_cell.angle_gamma   90.00
#
_symmetry.space_group_name_H-M   'P 1'
#
loop_
_entity.id
_entity.type
_entity.pdbx_description
1 polymer ?
#
loop_
_entity_poly.entity_id
_entity_poly.type
_entity_poly.pdbx_seq_one_letter_code
_entity_poly.pdbx_strand_id
1 'polypeptide(L)'
;FAKVANRLPESDRKLLIEHSKLVDRMENEYANSSSLDNLMVKPPELPEGILNRNDNLPQLSRLQIDLLVNSFINDFARVATLQYTKSVGQAKMNWLDIDDAHHTLSHEPDKNKDAYEKLVRINTWFAEELAYLLKKLESTPEPGQKGSMLDHTLVIWTNELGKGNSHTLD
;
A
#
# COMPACT_ATOMS: atom_id res chain seq x y z
N PHE A 1 11.90 31.87 -4.64
CA PHE A 1 11.67 31.33 -3.28
C PHE A 1 12.37 32.10 -2.15
N ALA A 2 13.66 32.46 -2.24
CA ALA A 2 14.42 33.10 -1.15
C ALA A 2 13.82 34.39 -0.52
N LYS A 3 13.22 35.27 -1.32
CA LYS A 3 12.57 36.51 -0.83
C LYS A 3 11.36 36.25 0.08
N VAL A 4 10.61 35.16 -0.17
CA VAL A 4 9.42 34.78 0.61
C VAL A 4 9.85 33.97 1.83
N ALA A 5 10.80 33.05 1.67
CA ALA A 5 11.35 32.23 2.76
C ALA A 5 11.85 33.08 3.95
N ASN A 6 12.53 34.20 3.68
CA ASN A 6 13.06 35.09 4.72
C ASN A 6 11.99 35.82 5.55
N ARG A 7 10.73 35.81 5.11
CA ARG A 7 9.59 36.43 5.81
C ARG A 7 8.71 35.43 6.56
N LEU A 8 8.99 34.14 6.43
CA LEU A 8 8.23 33.08 7.08
C LEU A 8 8.83 32.69 8.44
N PRO A 9 7.98 32.25 9.40
CA PRO A 9 8.41 31.52 10.58
C PRO A 9 9.27 30.30 10.21
N GLU A 10 10.05 29.80 11.16
CA GLU A 10 11.03 28.73 10.92
C GLU A 10 10.41 27.44 10.36
N SER A 11 9.28 27.00 10.92
CA SER A 11 8.53 25.82 10.47
C SER A 11 8.13 25.93 8.99
N ASP A 12 7.55 27.06 8.62
CA ASP A 12 6.99 27.29 7.29
C ASP A 12 8.11 27.49 6.27
N ARG A 13 9.20 28.13 6.71
CA ARG A 13 10.43 28.27 5.91
C ARG A 13 11.02 26.90 5.57
N LYS A 14 11.06 25.98 6.54
CA LYS A 14 11.55 24.61 6.32
C LYS A 14 10.71 23.88 5.28
N LEU A 15 9.39 23.90 5.41
CA LEU A 15 8.47 23.30 4.44
C LEU A 15 8.62 23.91 3.05
N LEU A 16 8.74 25.24 2.95
CA LEU A 16 8.94 25.92 1.67
C LEU A 16 10.25 25.50 0.99
N ILE A 17 11.34 25.39 1.77
CA ILE A 17 12.64 24.95 1.25
C ILE A 17 12.58 23.50 0.78
N GLU A 18 11.95 22.61 1.55
CA GLU A 18 11.78 21.21 1.18
C GLU A 18 10.92 21.08 -0.10
N HIS A 19 9.83 21.84 -0.18
CA HIS A 19 8.99 21.88 -1.37
C HIS A 19 9.72 22.43 -2.60
N SER A 20 10.47 23.53 -2.48
CA SER A 20 11.29 24.04 -3.60
C SER A 20 12.32 23.02 -4.07
N LYS A 21 13.00 22.33 -3.14
CA LYS A 21 13.94 21.26 -3.50
C LYS A 21 13.24 20.10 -4.22
N LEU A 22 12.00 19.79 -3.87
CA LEU A 22 11.20 18.76 -4.55
C LEU A 22 10.86 19.20 -5.97
N VAL A 23 10.40 20.45 -6.17
CA VAL A 23 10.12 21.01 -7.50
C VAL A 23 11.38 21.03 -8.37
N ASP A 24 12.50 21.54 -7.84
CA ASP A 24 13.77 21.60 -8.58
C ASP A 24 14.24 20.20 -8.99
N ARG A 25 14.04 19.19 -8.13
CA ARG A 25 14.41 17.80 -8.44
C ARG A 25 13.52 17.23 -9.53
N MET A 26 12.20 17.45 -9.43
CA MET A 26 11.23 17.01 -10.42
C MET A 26 11.50 17.64 -11.81
N GLU A 27 11.82 18.94 -11.86
CA GLU A 27 12.18 19.61 -13.12
C GLU A 27 13.47 19.04 -13.73
N ASN A 28 14.49 18.77 -12.90
CA ASN A 28 15.73 18.14 -13.34
C ASN A 28 15.51 16.70 -13.81
N GLU A 29 14.63 15.94 -13.15
CA GLU A 29 14.21 14.61 -13.61
C GLU A 29 13.55 14.76 -14.98
N TYR A 30 12.51 15.57 -15.15
CA TYR A 30 11.86 15.78 -16.46
C TYR A 30 12.83 16.21 -17.58
N ALA A 31 13.81 17.05 -17.28
CA ALA A 31 14.81 17.49 -18.26
C ALA A 31 15.79 16.37 -18.65
N ASN A 32 16.05 15.41 -17.75
CA ASN A 32 17.05 14.34 -17.93
C ASN A 32 16.43 12.95 -18.11
N SER A 33 15.12 12.77 -17.91
CA SER A 33 14.44 11.48 -17.83
C SER A 33 13.31 11.37 -18.86
N SER A 34 13.60 10.65 -19.94
CA SER A 34 12.57 9.99 -20.76
C SER A 34 12.86 8.50 -20.96
N SER A 35 13.90 7.94 -20.33
CA SER A 35 14.20 6.51 -20.43
C SER A 35 14.10 5.78 -19.09
N LEU A 36 13.50 4.60 -19.14
CA LEU A 36 13.42 3.63 -18.04
C LEU A 36 14.80 3.01 -17.71
N ASP A 37 15.87 3.46 -18.36
CA ASP A 37 17.22 2.91 -18.19
C ASP A 37 17.88 3.35 -16.88
N ASN A 38 17.37 4.42 -16.25
CA ASN A 38 17.91 4.98 -15.01
C ASN A 38 17.21 4.48 -13.74
N LEU A 39 16.37 3.43 -13.84
CA LEU A 39 15.75 2.83 -12.66
C LEU A 39 16.80 2.16 -11.77
N MET A 40 16.72 2.38 -10.47
CA MET A 40 17.52 1.63 -9.50
C MET A 40 17.12 0.15 -9.48
N VAL A 41 15.82 -0.13 -9.60
CA VAL A 41 15.30 -1.51 -9.67
C VAL A 41 14.21 -1.59 -10.73
N LYS A 42 14.30 -2.59 -11.60
CA LYS A 42 13.28 -2.85 -12.63
C LYS A 42 11.91 -3.16 -11.99
N PRO A 43 10.80 -2.72 -12.59
CA PRO A 43 9.47 -3.04 -12.08
C PRO A 43 9.23 -4.55 -12.06
N PRO A 44 8.38 -5.06 -11.15
CA PRO A 44 7.98 -6.46 -11.17
C PRO A 44 7.34 -6.80 -12.52
N GLU A 45 7.64 -7.99 -13.03
CA GLU A 45 7.01 -8.48 -14.27
C GLU A 45 5.53 -8.76 -14.03
N LEU A 46 4.67 -8.27 -14.92
CA LEU A 46 3.26 -8.62 -14.93
C LEU A 46 3.11 -9.95 -15.67
N PRO A 47 2.70 -11.04 -15.01
CA PRO A 47 2.52 -12.33 -15.67
C PRO A 47 1.47 -12.23 -16.77
N GLU A 48 1.76 -12.82 -17.93
CA GLU A 48 0.85 -12.80 -19.06
C GLU A 48 -0.49 -13.48 -18.70
N GLY A 49 -1.60 -12.84 -19.07
CA GLY A 49 -2.95 -13.38 -18.83
C GLY A 49 -3.47 -13.22 -17.40
N ILE A 50 -2.76 -12.56 -16.49
CA ILE A 50 -3.33 -12.23 -15.18
C ILE A 50 -4.44 -11.19 -15.34
N LEU A 51 -5.67 -11.61 -15.06
CA LEU A 51 -6.86 -10.75 -15.13
C LEU A 51 -7.30 -10.37 -13.72
N ASN A 52 -7.98 -9.23 -13.61
CA ASN A 52 -8.66 -8.82 -12.38
C ASN A 52 -9.88 -9.73 -12.11
N ARG A 53 -9.61 -10.89 -11.50
CA ARG A 53 -10.58 -11.94 -11.16
C ARG A 53 -10.38 -12.38 -9.72
N ASN A 54 -11.44 -12.91 -9.12
CA ASN A 54 -11.47 -13.31 -7.71
C ASN A 54 -10.29 -14.19 -7.29
N ASP A 55 -10.07 -15.31 -7.98
CA ASP A 55 -9.05 -16.28 -7.56
C ASP A 55 -7.61 -15.81 -7.85
N ASN A 56 -7.46 -14.73 -8.63
CA ASN A 56 -6.17 -14.09 -8.85
C ASN A 56 -5.83 -13.06 -7.74
N LEU A 57 -6.74 -12.80 -6.78
CA LEU A 57 -6.53 -11.80 -5.74
C LEU A 57 -5.22 -11.99 -4.96
N PRO A 58 -4.79 -13.21 -4.55
CA PRO A 58 -3.50 -13.37 -3.90
C PRO A 58 -2.31 -12.93 -4.76
N GLN A 59 -2.31 -13.30 -6.04
CA GLN A 59 -1.24 -12.94 -6.96
C GLN A 59 -1.24 -11.44 -7.27
N LEU A 60 -2.42 -10.86 -7.53
CA LEU A 60 -2.60 -9.43 -7.76
C LEU A 60 -2.19 -8.62 -6.53
N SER A 61 -2.56 -9.07 -5.34
CA SER A 61 -2.16 -8.47 -4.07
C SER A 61 -0.64 -8.34 -3.95
N ARG A 62 0.09 -9.45 -4.15
CA ARG A 62 1.55 -9.48 -4.09
C ARG A 62 2.19 -8.60 -5.16
N LEU A 63 1.68 -8.63 -6.40
CA LEU A 63 2.17 -7.77 -7.48
C LEU A 63 1.96 -6.28 -7.20
N GLN A 64 0.81 -5.90 -6.61
CA GLN A 64 0.56 -4.51 -6.22
C GLN A 64 1.47 -4.06 -5.08
N ILE A 65 1.74 -4.93 -4.09
CA ILE A 65 2.73 -4.66 -3.04
C ILE A 65 4.13 -4.47 -3.64
N ASP A 66 4.55 -5.36 -4.53
CA ASP A 66 5.87 -5.29 -5.16
C ASP A 66 6.01 -4.03 -6.02
N LEU A 67 4.96 -3.65 -6.74
CA LEU A 67 4.93 -2.43 -7.54
C LEU A 67 4.96 -1.17 -6.65
N LEU A 68 4.25 -1.19 -5.52
CA LEU A 68 4.28 -0.09 -4.54
C LEU A 68 5.71 0.11 -4.01
N VAL A 69 6.37 -0.95 -3.54
CA VAL A 69 7.76 -0.85 -3.05
C VAL A 69 8.70 -0.44 -4.18
N ASN A 70 8.50 -0.94 -5.39
CA ASN A 70 9.27 -0.51 -6.56
C ASN A 70 9.10 0.98 -6.88
N SER A 71 7.90 1.53 -6.69
CA SER A 71 7.65 2.96 -6.88
C SER A 71 8.41 3.81 -5.86
N PHE A 72 8.52 3.35 -4.61
CA PHE A 72 9.26 4.07 -3.58
C PHE A 72 10.76 3.98 -3.81
N ILE A 73 11.29 2.79 -4.11
CA ILE A 73 12.74 2.65 -4.31
C ILE A 73 13.21 3.43 -5.54
N ASN A 74 12.40 3.56 -6.60
CA ASN A 74 12.76 4.36 -7.78
C ASN A 74 12.42 5.85 -7.65
N ASP A 75 12.07 6.34 -6.46
CA ASP A 75 11.68 7.74 -6.22
C ASP A 75 10.48 8.22 -7.07
N PHE A 76 9.53 7.34 -7.38
CA PHE A 76 8.32 7.70 -8.11
C PHE A 76 7.17 8.14 -7.20
N ALA A 77 7.16 7.70 -5.95
CA ALA A 77 6.13 8.05 -4.99
C ALA A 77 6.70 8.22 -3.57
N ARG A 78 6.09 9.14 -2.81
CA ARG A 78 6.33 9.34 -1.37
C ARG A 78 5.17 8.86 -0.50
N VAL A 79 4.00 8.71 -1.10
CA VAL A 79 2.75 8.28 -0.45
C VAL A 79 2.09 7.27 -1.37
N ALA A 80 1.58 6.18 -0.81
CA ALA A 80 0.83 5.18 -1.53
C ALA A 80 -0.34 4.67 -0.68
N THR A 81 -1.35 4.12 -1.35
CA THR A 81 -2.49 3.45 -0.71
C THR A 81 -2.70 2.13 -1.42
N LEU A 82 -2.89 1.07 -0.64
CA LEU A 82 -3.19 -0.26 -1.15
C LEU A 82 -4.55 -0.69 -0.60
N GLN A 83 -5.45 -1.10 -1.49
CA GLN A 83 -6.78 -1.58 -1.17
C GLN A 83 -7.03 -2.87 -1.93
N TYR A 84 -7.24 -3.98 -1.21
CA TYR A 84 -7.39 -5.31 -1.82
C TYR A 84 -8.75 -5.50 -2.50
N THR A 85 -9.81 -5.00 -1.87
CA THR A 85 -11.19 -5.09 -2.38
C THR A 85 -11.94 -3.79 -2.10
N LYS A 86 -13.17 -3.66 -2.59
CA LYS A 86 -14.07 -2.54 -2.25
C LYS A 86 -14.92 -2.86 -1.01
N SER A 87 -15.43 -1.84 -0.32
CA SER A 87 -16.20 -1.96 0.94
C SER A 87 -17.38 -2.94 0.87
N VAL A 88 -18.15 -2.92 -0.22
CA VAL A 88 -19.25 -3.90 -0.49
C VAL A 88 -18.79 -5.04 -1.42
N GLY A 89 -17.50 -5.36 -1.40
CA GLY A 89 -16.88 -6.34 -2.27
C GLY A 89 -17.24 -7.77 -1.86
N GLN A 90 -17.84 -8.51 -2.80
CA GLN A 90 -18.23 -9.90 -2.60
C GLN A 90 -17.12 -10.87 -3.03
N ALA A 91 -15.87 -10.55 -2.67
CA ALA A 91 -14.75 -11.46 -2.90
C ALA A 91 -14.99 -12.76 -2.12
N LYS A 92 -14.69 -13.89 -2.75
CA LYS A 92 -14.74 -15.22 -2.14
C LYS A 92 -13.32 -15.71 -1.95
N MET A 93 -12.92 -15.99 -0.71
CA MET A 93 -11.55 -16.39 -0.43
C MET A 93 -11.37 -17.89 -0.68
N ASN A 94 -11.58 -18.31 -1.93
CA ASN A 94 -11.56 -19.71 -2.37
C ASN A 94 -10.22 -20.39 -2.07
N TRP A 95 -9.11 -19.64 -2.09
CA TRP A 95 -7.78 -20.13 -1.72
C TRP A 95 -7.62 -20.45 -0.22
N LEU A 96 -8.61 -20.06 0.59
CA LEU A 96 -8.75 -20.44 2.01
C LEU A 96 -9.88 -21.47 2.20
N ASP A 97 -10.37 -22.12 1.14
CA ASP A 97 -11.53 -23.02 1.20
C ASP A 97 -12.80 -22.33 1.74
N ILE A 98 -13.00 -21.04 1.40
CA ILE A 98 -14.17 -20.25 1.79
C ILE A 98 -14.89 -19.78 0.51
N ASP A 99 -16.05 -20.38 0.22
CA ASP A 99 -16.91 -20.00 -0.91
C ASP A 99 -17.96 -18.92 -0.52
N ASP A 100 -18.03 -18.56 0.76
CA ASP A 100 -18.86 -17.45 1.22
C ASP A 100 -18.34 -16.12 0.69
N ALA A 101 -19.27 -15.23 0.33
CA ALA A 101 -18.91 -13.89 -0.11
C ALA A 101 -18.56 -13.01 1.12
N HIS A 102 -17.36 -12.43 1.14
CA HIS A 102 -16.78 -11.79 2.32
C HIS A 102 -17.66 -10.71 2.94
N HIS A 103 -18.22 -9.81 2.12
CA HIS A 103 -19.10 -8.76 2.63
C HIS A 103 -20.36 -9.35 3.26
N THR A 104 -20.98 -10.36 2.64
CA THR A 104 -22.15 -11.03 3.26
C THR A 104 -21.77 -11.70 4.59
N LEU A 105 -20.61 -12.34 4.65
CA LEU A 105 -20.12 -13.02 5.85
C LEU A 105 -19.95 -12.07 7.04
N SER A 106 -19.58 -10.81 6.81
CA SER A 106 -19.40 -9.82 7.88
C SER A 106 -20.71 -9.38 8.55
N HIS A 107 -21.87 -9.66 7.93
CA HIS A 107 -23.20 -9.40 8.50
C HIS A 107 -23.74 -10.54 9.38
N GLU A 108 -23.03 -11.67 9.46
CA GLU A 108 -23.45 -12.80 10.28
C GLU A 108 -23.52 -12.41 11.78
N PRO A 109 -24.48 -12.96 12.55
CA PRO A 109 -24.62 -12.64 13.96
C PRO A 109 -23.46 -13.23 14.75
N ASP A 110 -23.05 -12.56 15.84
CA ASP A 110 -21.89 -12.96 16.67
C ASP A 110 -21.93 -14.43 17.18
N LYS A 111 -23.12 -15.02 17.26
CA LYS A 111 -23.32 -16.42 17.68
C LYS A 111 -22.99 -17.45 16.58
N ASN A 112 -22.84 -17.02 15.33
CA ASN A 112 -22.47 -17.89 14.22
C ASN A 112 -20.95 -18.16 14.25
N LYS A 113 -20.57 -19.24 14.95
CA LYS A 113 -19.16 -19.60 15.13
C LYS A 113 -18.44 -19.95 13.83
N ASP A 114 -19.13 -20.61 12.89
CA ASP A 114 -18.56 -20.95 11.59
C ASP A 114 -18.19 -19.68 10.79
N ALA A 115 -19.09 -18.70 10.75
CA ALA A 115 -18.82 -17.43 10.10
C ALA A 115 -17.65 -16.69 10.77
N TYR A 116 -17.60 -16.69 12.10
CA TYR A 116 -16.51 -16.06 12.85
C TYR A 116 -15.15 -16.72 12.55
N GLU A 117 -15.07 -18.05 12.55
CA GLU A 117 -13.84 -18.78 12.21
C GLU A 117 -13.37 -18.47 10.78
N LYS A 118 -14.29 -18.39 9.82
CA LYS A 118 -13.99 -17.98 8.44
C LYS A 118 -13.47 -16.54 8.37
N LEU A 119 -14.11 -15.59 9.07
CA LEU A 119 -13.66 -14.20 9.14
C LEU A 119 -12.27 -14.06 9.78
N VAL A 120 -11.96 -14.85 10.80
CA VAL A 120 -10.61 -14.88 11.41
C VAL A 120 -9.58 -15.33 10.38
N ARG A 121 -9.85 -16.38 9.60
CA ARG A 121 -8.95 -16.85 8.55
C ARG A 121 -8.74 -15.81 7.45
N ILE A 122 -9.82 -15.13 7.03
CA ILE A 122 -9.75 -14.05 6.04
C ILE A 122 -8.91 -12.87 6.56
N ASN A 123 -9.15 -12.41 7.79
CA ASN A 123 -8.38 -11.32 8.37
C ASN A 123 -6.92 -11.69 8.63
N THR A 124 -6.66 -12.95 8.99
CA THR A 124 -5.30 -13.48 9.10
C THR A 124 -4.58 -13.39 7.76
N TRP A 125 -5.24 -13.77 6.66
CA TRP A 125 -4.67 -13.63 5.32
C TRP A 125 -4.37 -12.17 4.96
N PHE A 126 -5.27 -11.21 5.24
CA PHE A 126 -4.96 -9.78 5.04
C PHE A 126 -3.76 -9.30 5.88
N ALA A 127 -3.62 -9.78 7.12
CA ALA A 127 -2.48 -9.49 7.97
C ALA A 127 -1.18 -10.10 7.42
N GLU A 128 -1.24 -11.29 6.81
CA GLU A 128 -0.11 -11.90 6.08
C GLU A 128 0.26 -11.10 4.82
N GLU A 129 -0.73 -10.47 4.17
CA GLU A 129 -0.47 -9.58 3.05
C GLU A 129 0.29 -8.32 3.51
N LEU A 130 -0.14 -7.70 4.62
CA LEU A 130 0.57 -6.60 5.28
C LEU A 130 1.98 -7.02 5.73
N ALA A 131 2.13 -8.19 6.35
CA ALA A 131 3.43 -8.68 6.81
C ALA A 131 4.45 -8.81 5.67
N TYR A 132 4.02 -9.22 4.49
CA TYR A 132 4.88 -9.24 3.30
C TYR A 132 5.28 -7.84 2.84
N LEU A 133 4.36 -6.86 2.83
CA LEU A 133 4.72 -5.46 2.53
C LEU A 133 5.80 -4.96 3.50
N LEU A 134 5.61 -5.20 4.80
CA LEU A 134 6.59 -4.81 5.82
C LEU A 134 7.93 -5.51 5.60
N LYS A 135 7.92 -6.81 5.30
CA LYS A 135 9.15 -7.56 5.00
C LYS A 135 9.85 -7.06 3.73
N LYS A 136 9.10 -6.67 2.70
CA LYS A 136 9.67 -6.06 1.48
C LYS A 136 10.34 -4.73 1.80
N LEU A 137 9.69 -3.86 2.56
CA LEU A 137 10.27 -2.59 3.02
C LEU A 137 11.52 -2.81 3.92
N GLU A 138 11.48 -3.78 4.83
CA GLU A 138 12.61 -4.13 5.71
C GLU A 138 13.81 -4.66 4.92
N SER A 139 13.55 -5.51 3.91
CA SER A 139 14.60 -6.12 3.08
C SER A 139 15.17 -5.19 2.00
N THR A 140 14.55 -4.01 1.80
CA THR A 140 14.97 -3.06 0.77
C THR A 140 15.72 -1.90 1.41
N PRO A 141 16.99 -1.64 1.03
CA PRO A 141 17.75 -0.49 1.54
C PRO A 141 17.10 0.85 1.15
N GLU A 142 17.09 1.82 2.06
CA GLU A 142 16.62 3.17 1.76
C GLU A 142 17.59 3.87 0.78
N PRO A 143 17.14 4.34 -0.39
CA PRO A 143 18.01 5.02 -1.33
C PRO A 143 18.65 6.29 -0.76
N GLY A 144 19.97 6.37 -0.82
CA GLY A 144 20.73 7.55 -0.39
C GLY A 144 20.80 7.77 1.13
N GLN A 145 20.24 6.87 1.95
CA GLN A 145 20.34 6.92 3.40
C GLN A 145 20.79 5.56 3.98
N LYS A 146 21.05 5.52 5.29
CA LYS A 146 21.30 4.26 6.01
C LYS A 146 19.97 3.68 6.50
N GLY A 147 19.92 2.35 6.60
CA GLY A 147 18.74 1.63 7.06
C GLY A 147 17.93 1.04 5.90
N SER A 148 16.86 0.37 6.27
CA SER A 148 15.84 -0.16 5.36
C SER A 148 14.79 0.90 5.05
N MET A 149 14.03 0.72 3.97
CA MET A 149 12.88 1.58 3.69
C MET A 149 11.84 1.55 4.81
N LEU A 150 11.74 0.44 5.55
CA LEU A 150 10.83 0.34 6.70
C LEU A 150 11.22 1.33 7.81
N ASP A 151 12.51 1.59 8.03
CA ASP A 151 12.99 2.57 9.02
C ASP A 151 12.54 4.01 8.70
N HIS A 152 12.17 4.27 7.44
CA HIS A 152 11.79 5.59 6.91
C HIS A 152 10.33 5.67 6.45
N THR A 153 9.54 4.63 6.67
CA THR A 153 8.14 4.55 6.20
C THR A 153 7.17 4.40 7.37
N LEU A 154 6.20 5.32 7.47
CA LEU A 154 5.03 5.13 8.33
C LEU A 154 3.99 4.28 7.60
N VAL A 155 3.65 3.12 8.17
CA VAL A 155 2.60 2.24 7.66
C VAL A 155 1.37 2.34 8.55
N ILE A 156 0.21 2.61 7.94
CA ILE A 156 -1.08 2.69 8.62
C ILE A 156 -1.99 1.62 8.00
N TRP A 157 -2.51 0.71 8.84
CA TRP A 157 -3.47 -0.31 8.44
C TRP A 157 -4.82 -0.06 9.13
N THR A 158 -5.87 0.05 8.33
CA THR A 158 -7.23 0.38 8.78
C THR A 158 -8.26 -0.52 8.11
N ASN A 159 -9.44 -0.61 8.73
CA ASN A 159 -10.63 -1.28 8.21
C ASN A 159 -11.77 -0.24 8.06
N GLU A 160 -12.73 -0.46 7.16
CA GLU A 160 -13.84 0.46 6.95
C GLU A 160 -14.83 0.54 8.11
N LEU A 161 -14.93 -0.50 8.94
CA LEU A 161 -15.87 -0.61 10.07
C LEU A 161 -15.21 -1.32 11.26
N GLY A 162 -15.68 -1.01 12.48
CA GLY A 162 -15.30 -1.73 13.70
C GLY A 162 -15.98 -3.09 13.78
N LYS A 163 -17.31 -3.11 13.68
CA LYS A 163 -18.13 -4.33 13.70
C LYS A 163 -19.05 -4.45 12.49
N GLY A 164 -18.81 -5.48 11.68
CA GLY A 164 -19.52 -5.72 10.41
C GLY A 164 -21.04 -5.77 10.54
N ASN A 165 -21.59 -6.59 11.43
CA ASN A 165 -23.03 -6.85 11.50
C ASN A 165 -23.88 -5.71 12.11
N SER A 166 -23.26 -4.76 12.82
CA SER A 166 -23.96 -3.65 13.48
C SER A 166 -23.53 -2.28 12.96
N HIS A 167 -22.48 -2.23 12.14
CA HIS A 167 -21.88 -1.01 11.59
C HIS A 167 -21.45 -0.02 12.69
N THR A 168 -21.06 -0.54 13.84
CA THR A 168 -20.56 0.27 14.96
C THR A 168 -19.04 0.37 14.91
N LEU A 169 -18.49 1.35 15.63
CA LEU A 169 -17.05 1.58 15.73
C LEU A 169 -16.35 0.61 16.71
N ASP A 170 -17.14 -0.04 17.58
CA ASP A 170 -16.67 -0.88 18.70
C ASP A 170 -16.35 -2.32 18.30
#